data_AF-A0A379LRK8-F1
#
_entry.id   AF-A0A379LRK8-F1
#
_cell.length_a   1.000
_cell.length_b   1.000
_cell.length_c   1.000
_cell.angle_alpha   90.00
_cell.angle_beta   90.00
_cell.angle_gamma   90.00
#
_symmetry.space_group_name_H-M   'P 1'
#
loop_
_entity.id
_entity.type
_entity.pdbx_description
1 polymer ?
#
loop_
_entity_poly.entity_id
_entity_poly.type
_entity_poly.pdbx_seq_one_letter_code
_entity_poly.pdbx_strand_id
1 'polypeptide(L)' 'MRIVFIVPRLVNCGPVNVVLNLVNELSNRPGIDISIVSIRSNEYNTLQNS' A
#
# COMPACT_ATOMS: atom_id res chain seq x y z
N MET A 1 8.12 10.72 13.09
CA MET A 1 8.85 9.58 12.49
C MET A 1 8.25 9.31 11.11
N ARG A 2 9.08 9.10 10.09
CA ARG A 2 8.58 8.78 8.75
C ARG A 2 8.87 7.33 8.40
N ILE A 3 7.87 6.60 7.95
CA ILE A 3 7.97 5.18 7.57
C ILE A 3 7.60 5.06 6.09
N VAL A 4 8.47 4.38 5.33
CA VAL A 4 8.25 4.16 3.90
C VAL A 4 8.19 2.66 3.63
N PHE A 5 7.07 2.20 3.08
CA PHE A 5 6.89 0.83 2.62
C PHE A 5 7.07 0.77 1.11
N ILE A 6 7.91 -0.16 0.65
CA ILE A 6 8.10 -0.43 -0.78
C ILE A 6 7.46 -1.78 -1.06
N VAL A 7 6.42 -1.78 -1.89
CA VAL A 7 5.69 -2.99 -2.27
C VAL A 7 5.81 -3.24 -3.78
N PRO A 8 5.85 -4.50 -4.25
CA PRO A 8 5.94 -4.77 -5.68
C PRO A 8 4.73 -4.26 -6.47
N ARG A 9 3.51 -4.42 -5.93
CA ARG A 9 2.22 -4.00 -6.52
C ARG A 9 1.24 -3.68 -5.39
N LEU A 10 0.34 -2.72 -5.62
CA LEU A 10 -0.80 -2.43 -4.73
C LEU A 10 -2.00 -3.29 -5.11
N VAL A 11 -1.87 -4.60 -4.89
CA VAL A 11 -2.96 -5.57 -5.10
C VAL A 11 -3.31 -6.22 -3.76
N ASN A 12 -4.57 -6.63 -3.60
CA ASN A 12 -5.02 -7.34 -2.40
C ASN A 12 -4.42 -8.76 -2.39
N CYS A 13 -3.19 -8.86 -1.89
CA CYS A 13 -2.44 -10.10 -1.73
C CYS A 13 -1.80 -10.14 -0.34
N GLY A 14 -1.43 -11.34 0.11
CA GLY A 14 -0.95 -11.57 1.48
C GLY A 14 0.06 -10.54 1.99
N PRO A 15 1.18 -10.29 1.28
CA PRO A 15 2.19 -9.32 1.73
C PRO A 15 1.68 -7.88 1.83
N VAL A 16 0.84 -7.45 0.89
CA VAL A 16 0.27 -6.09 0.89
C VAL A 16 -0.72 -5.92 2.03
N ASN A 17 -1.52 -6.95 2.34
CA ASN A 17 -2.46 -6.89 3.46
C ASN A 17 -1.76 -6.78 4.81
N VAL A 18 -0.58 -7.40 4.98
CA VAL A 18 0.24 -7.22 6.18
C VAL A 18 0.69 -5.75 6.30
N VAL A 19 1.16 -5.16 5.20
CA VAL A 19 1.56 -3.74 5.18
C VAL A 19 0.37 -2.84 5.51
N LEU A 20 -0.80 -3.09 4.92
CA LEU A 20 -2.01 -2.30 5.16
C LEU A 20 -2.50 -2.43 6.60
N ASN A 21 -2.46 -3.62 7.19
CA ASN A 21 -2.81 -3.81 8.61
C ASN A 21 -1.85 -3.03 9.52
N LEU A 22 -0.54 -3.10 9.24
CA LEU A 22 0.46 -2.35 10.00
C LEU A 22 0.27 -0.83 9.84
N VAL A 23 -0.04 -0.36 8.63
CA VAL A 23 -0.36 1.05 8.36
C VAL A 23 -1.57 1.48 9.19
N ASN A 24 -2.62 0.66 9.26
CA ASN A 24 -3.82 0.95 10.04
C ASN A 24 -3.56 1.03 11.55
N GLU A 25 -2.65 0.20 12.09
CA GLU A 25 -2.24 0.29 13.50
C GLU A 25 -1.40 1.55 13.77
N LEU A 26 -0.52 1.91 12.83
CA LEU A 26 0.42 3.03 12.99
C LEU A 26 -0.22 4.39 12.69
N SER A 27 -1.23 4.46 11.81
CA SER A 27 -1.93 5.71 11.47
C SER A 27 -2.70 6.30 12.63
N ASN A 28 -3.02 5.49 13.64
CA ASN A 28 -3.68 5.94 14.87
C ASN A 28 -2.70 6.58 15.88
N ARG A 29 -1.39 6.55 15.61
CA ARG A 29 -0.38 7.13 16.51
C ARG A 29 0.01 8.54 16.05
N PRO A 30 -0.05 9.55 16.93
CA PRO A 30 0.35 10.91 16.57
C PRO A 30 1.85 10.97 16.26
N GLY A 31 2.21 11.75 15.24
CA GLY A 31 3.62 11.99 14.87
C GLY A 31 4.26 10.91 13.99
N ILE A 32 3.48 9.98 13.44
CA ILE A 32 3.93 9.02 12.42
C ILE A 32 3.39 9.44 11.05
N ASP A 33 4.30 9.66 10.09
CA ASP A 33 3.97 9.87 8.68
C ASP A 33 4.31 8.61 7.89
N ILE A 34 3.37 8.10 7.09
CA ILE A 34 3.48 6.81 6.42
C ILE A 34 3.31 7.01 4.91
N SER A 35 4.26 6.49 4.13
CA SER A 35 4.19 6.48 2.67
C SER A 35 4.30 5.05 2.15
N ILE A 36 3.47 4.69 1.17
CA ILE A 36 3.54 3.40 0.47
C ILE A 36 3.87 3.66 -0.99
N VAL A 37 4.96 3.07 -1.48
CA VAL A 37 5.42 3.20 -2.86
C VAL A 37 5.34 1.84 -3.52
N SER A 38 4.73 1.80 -4.71
CA SER A 38 4.70 0.59 -5.53
C SER A 38 5.70 0.67 -6.67
N ILE A 39 6.43 -0.42 -6.91
CA ILE A 39 7.46 -0.49 -7.96
C ILE A 39 6.81 -0.74 -9.33
N ARG A 40 5.66 -1.41 -9.37
CA ARG A 40 4.91 -1.66 -10.61
C ARG A 40 3.65 -0.79 -10.63
N SER A 41 3.38 -0.20 -11.80
CA SER A 41 2.13 0.51 -12.08
C SER A 41 0.93 -0.38 -11.72
N ASN A 42 -0.08 0.24 -11.10
CA ASN A 42 -1.37 -0.37 -10.89
C ASN A 42 -2.14 -0.29 -12.22
N GLU A 43 -1.74 -1.10 -13.19
CA GLU A 43 -2.45 -1.25 -14.47
C GLU A 43 -3.76 -2.00 -14.22
N TYR A 44 -4.74 -1.30 -13.67
CA TYR A 44 -6.14 -1.71 -13.58
C TYR A 44 -6.94 -0.92 -14.61
N ASN A 45 -6.62 -1.07 -15.90
CA ASN A 45 -7.39 -0.47 -17.00
C ASN A 45 -7.13 -1.22 -18.31
N THR A 46 -7.94 -2.26 -18.59
CA THR A 46 -8.46 -2.65 -19.94
C THR A 46 -9.32 -3.93 -19.89
N LEU A 47 -10.30 -4.04 -18.98
CA LEU A 47 -11.39 -5.05 -19.10
C LEU A 47 -12.72 -4.51 -18.52
N GLN A 48 -13.10 -3.28 -18.85
CA GLN A 48 -14.46 -2.76 -18.59
C GLN A 48 -15.18 -2.23 -19.84
N ASN A 49 -14.69 -2.55 -21.05
CA ASN A 49 -15.45 -2.34 -22.29
C ASN A 49 -15.33 -3.59 -23.17
N SER A 50 -16.10 -4.62 -22.84
CA SER A 50 -16.40 -5.75 -23.73
C SER A 50 -17.73 -6.33 -23.32
#